data_AF-A0A2W7QYQ1-F1
#
_entry.id   AF-A0A2W7QYQ1-F1
#
_cell.length_a   1.000
_cell.length_b   1.000
_cell.length_c   1.000
_cell.angle_alpha   90.00
_cell.angle_beta   90.00
_cell.angle_gamma   90.00
#
_symmetry.space_group_name_H-M   'P 1'
#
loop_
_entity.id
_entity.type
_entity.pdbx_description
1 polymer ?
#
loop_
_entity_poly.entity_id
_entity_poly.type
_entity_poly.pdbx_seq_one_letter_code
_entity_poly.pdbx_strand_id
1 'polypeptide(L)'
;MGNLYDIISYFYLNYKTMKVTALIEDELIQEVIDLSGAKNITEALKIALNDYRSRKLMRNYSNSIVAEPLQFTYGAKQLRDLNQK
;
A
#
# COMPACT_ATOMS: atom_id res chain seq x y z
N MET A 1 -29.10 25.17 -9.06
CA MET A 1 -27.90 25.07 -9.92
C MET A 1 -26.74 24.68 -9.03
N GLY A 2 -26.31 23.41 -9.06
CA GLY A 2 -25.20 22.93 -8.22
C GLY A 2 -23.88 23.57 -8.67
N ASN A 3 -23.04 23.96 -7.71
CA ASN A 3 -21.76 24.61 -7.98
C ASN A 3 -20.84 23.63 -8.74
N LEU A 4 -20.08 24.13 -9.72
CA LEU A 4 -19.09 23.36 -10.47
C LEU A 4 -18.10 22.63 -9.54
N TYR A 5 -17.75 23.22 -8.40
CA TYR A 5 -16.94 22.57 -7.37
C TYR A 5 -17.62 21.35 -6.75
N ASP A 6 -18.94 21.41 -6.52
CA ASP A 6 -19.70 20.29 -5.96
C ASP A 6 -19.76 19.14 -6.98
N ILE A 7 -19.90 19.46 -8.26
CA ILE A 7 -19.94 18.47 -9.35
C ILE A 7 -18.57 17.80 -9.51
N ILE A 8 -17.47 18.58 -9.52
CA ILE A 8 -16.10 18.03 -9.64
C ILE A 8 -15.74 17.20 -8.41
N SER A 9 -16.07 17.68 -7.21
CA SER A 9 -15.87 16.93 -5.95
C SER A 9 -16.64 15.61 -5.96
N TYR A 10 -17.90 15.64 -6.40
CA TYR A 10 -18.73 14.45 -6.55
C TYR A 10 -18.15 13.45 -7.57
N PHE A 11 -17.67 13.95 -8.72
CA PHE A 11 -17.03 13.09 -9.74
C PHE A 11 -15.72 12.46 -9.25
N TYR A 12 -14.88 13.23 -8.54
CA TYR A 12 -13.62 12.74 -7.98
C TYR A 12 -13.82 11.70 -6.87
N LEU A 13 -14.83 11.88 -6.02
CA LEU A 13 -15.17 10.92 -4.97
C LEU A 13 -15.67 9.59 -5.55
N ASN A 14 -16.45 9.63 -6.63
CA ASN A 14 -16.98 8.43 -7.29
C ASN A 14 -15.89 7.59 -8.00
N TYR A 15 -14.79 8.19 -8.46
CA TYR A 15 -13.71 7.45 -9.13
C TYR A 15 -12.75 6.70 -8.19
N LYS A 16 -12.83 6.92 -6.87
CA LYS A 16 -11.85 6.36 -5.91
C LYS A 16 -12.21 4.96 -5.41
N THR A 17 -13.44 4.50 -5.65
CA THR A 17 -13.96 3.24 -5.11
C THR A 17 -14.65 2.42 -6.18
N MET A 18 -14.26 1.14 -6.31
CA MET A 18 -14.87 0.17 -7.23
C MET A 18 -15.63 -0.88 -6.43
N LYS A 19 -16.86 -1.21 -6.84
CA LYS A 19 -17.61 -2.35 -6.28
C LYS A 19 -17.19 -3.63 -7.00
N VAL A 20 -16.80 -4.64 -6.23
CA VAL A 20 -16.37 -5.95 -6.72
C VAL A 20 -17.29 -7.02 -6.14
N THR A 21 -17.71 -7.97 -6.97
CA THR A 21 -18.46 -9.16 -6.54
C THR A 21 -17.61 -10.39 -6.81
N ALA A 22 -17.38 -11.22 -5.80
CA ALA A 22 -16.60 -12.44 -5.89
C ALA A 22 -17.19 -13.51 -4.97
N LEU A 23 -16.96 -14.78 -5.31
CA LEU A 23 -17.26 -15.91 -4.43
C LEU A 23 -15.98 -16.24 -3.66
N ILE A 24 -16.05 -16.21 -2.33
CA ILE A 24 -14.95 -16.46 -1.41
C ILE A 24 -15.49 -17.33 -0.28
N GLU A 25 -14.65 -18.21 0.24
CA GLU A 25 -14.97 -19.04 1.42
C GLU A 25 -15.24 -18.15 2.64
N ASP A 26 -16.38 -18.38 3.30
CA ASP A 26 -16.83 -17.55 4.43
C ASP A 26 -15.87 -17.66 5.62
N GLU A 27 -15.40 -18.88 5.91
CA GLU A 27 -14.44 -19.16 6.98
C GLU A 27 -13.15 -18.34 6.80
N LEU A 28 -12.63 -18.28 5.57
CA LEU A 28 -11.46 -17.46 5.24
C LEU A 28 -11.70 -15.98 5.50
N ILE A 29 -12.88 -15.46 5.12
CA ILE A 29 -13.22 -14.05 5.36
C ILE A 29 -13.29 -13.76 6.85
N GLN A 30 -13.88 -14.67 7.63
CA GLN A 30 -13.99 -14.52 9.07
C GLN A 30 -12.62 -14.54 9.76
N GLU A 31 -11.75 -15.48 9.39
CA GLU A 31 -10.37 -15.52 9.89
C GLU A 31 -9.61 -14.23 9.58
N VAL A 32 -9.74 -13.71 8.36
CA VAL A 32 -9.06 -12.46 7.98
C VAL A 32 -9.61 -11.26 8.76
N ILE A 33 -10.92 -11.21 9.03
CA ILE A 33 -11.52 -10.18 9.89
C ILE A 33 -10.90 -10.24 11.30
N ASP A 34 -10.85 -11.43 11.89
CA ASP A 34 -10.36 -11.63 13.25
C ASP A 34 -8.86 -11.30 13.37
N LEU A 35 -8.04 -11.78 12.41
CA LEU A 35 -6.60 -11.51 12.36
C LEU A 35 -6.29 -10.03 12.12
N SER A 36 -7.10 -9.33 11.33
CA SER A 36 -6.88 -7.93 11.00
C SER A 36 -7.47 -6.95 12.02
N GLY A 37 -8.37 -7.41 12.92
CA GLY A 37 -9.14 -6.55 13.81
C GLY A 37 -10.09 -5.61 13.05
N ALA A 38 -10.47 -5.97 11.82
CA ALA A 38 -11.29 -5.12 10.97
C ALA A 38 -12.75 -5.14 11.40
N LYS A 39 -13.44 -4.01 11.21
CA LYS A 39 -14.86 -3.87 11.55
C LYS A 39 -15.83 -4.50 10.54
N ASN A 40 -15.36 -4.83 9.33
CA ASN A 40 -16.17 -5.43 8.27
C ASN A 40 -15.28 -6.05 7.16
N ILE A 41 -15.92 -6.82 6.27
CA ILE A 41 -15.29 -7.53 5.13
C ILE A 41 -14.46 -6.58 4.26
N THR A 42 -15.00 -5.40 3.91
CA THR A 42 -14.31 -4.44 3.03
C THR A 42 -13.00 -3.94 3.65
N GLU A 43 -13.01 -3.60 4.93
CA GLU A 43 -11.81 -3.15 5.65
C GLU A 43 -10.81 -4.30 5.80
N ALA A 44 -11.28 -5.52 6.10
CA ALA A 44 -10.45 -6.71 6.23
C ALA A 44 -9.71 -7.01 4.92
N LEU A 45 -10.44 -7.03 3.79
CA LEU A 45 -9.87 -7.22 2.46
C LEU A 45 -8.90 -6.08 2.08
N LYS A 46 -9.22 -4.83 2.42
CA LYS A 46 -8.32 -3.69 2.17
C LYS A 46 -7.00 -3.85 2.93
N ILE A 47 -7.04 -4.28 4.19
CA ILE A 47 -5.84 -4.54 5.00
C ILE A 47 -5.03 -5.69 4.37
N ALA A 48 -5.68 -6.83 4.10
CA ALA A 48 -5.03 -8.00 3.53
C ALA A 48 -4.37 -7.72 2.17
N LEU A 49 -5.04 -7.00 1.27
CA LEU A 49 -4.51 -6.63 -0.05
C LEU A 49 -3.32 -5.67 0.05
N ASN A 50 -3.38 -4.70 0.96
CA ASN A 50 -2.24 -3.79 1.17
C ASN A 50 -1.03 -4.51 1.76
N ASP A 51 -1.24 -5.43 2.71
CA ASP A 51 -0.16 -6.24 3.28
C ASP A 51 0.46 -7.15 2.21
N TYR A 52 -0.37 -7.86 1.43
CA TYR A 52 0.11 -8.67 0.31
C TYR A 52 0.92 -7.85 -0.70
N ARG A 53 0.41 -6.68 -1.12
CA ARG A 53 1.12 -5.78 -2.04
C ARG A 53 2.47 -5.36 -1.45
N SER A 54 2.50 -4.94 -0.19
CA SER A 54 3.71 -4.46 0.47
C SER A 54 4.77 -5.55 0.57
N ARG A 55 4.39 -6.77 0.95
CA ARG A 55 5.29 -7.93 0.99
C ARG A 55 5.86 -8.28 -0.38
N LYS A 56 5.03 -8.20 -1.44
CA LYS A 56 5.50 -8.41 -2.82
C LYS A 56 6.48 -7.34 -3.26
N LEU A 57 6.20 -6.07 -2.98
CA LEU A 57 7.11 -4.96 -3.29
C LEU A 57 8.45 -5.12 -2.55
N MET A 58 8.43 -5.44 -1.24
CA MET A 58 9.66 -5.69 -0.49
C MET A 58 10.51 -6.81 -1.07
N ARG A 59 9.88 -7.92 -1.48
CA ARG A 59 10.60 -9.03 -2.15
C ARG A 59 11.20 -8.59 -3.48
N ASN A 60 10.45 -7.83 -4.27
CA ASN A 60 10.95 -7.31 -5.55
C ASN A 60 12.14 -6.38 -5.33
N TYR A 61 12.07 -5.44 -4.39
CA TYR A 61 13.19 -4.56 -4.05
C TYR A 61 14.40 -5.33 -3.54
N SER A 62 14.19 -6.32 -2.67
CA SER A 62 15.28 -7.18 -2.19
C SER A 62 15.97 -7.91 -3.35
N ASN A 63 15.20 -8.42 -4.31
CA ASN A 63 15.75 -9.08 -5.50
C ASN A 63 16.49 -8.09 -6.41
N SER A 64 15.98 -6.86 -6.56
CA SER A 64 16.66 -5.80 -7.29
C SER A 64 17.99 -5.41 -6.64
N ILE A 65 18.06 -5.33 -5.31
CA ILE A 65 19.32 -5.06 -4.58
C ILE A 65 20.32 -6.20 -4.76
N VAL A 66 19.86 -7.46 -4.82
CA VAL A 66 20.75 -8.60 -5.08
C VAL A 66 21.27 -8.58 -6.52
N ALA A 67 20.40 -8.25 -7.49
CA ALA A 67 20.75 -8.18 -8.91
C ALA A 67 21.68 -7.01 -9.23
N GLU A 68 21.43 -5.86 -8.60
CA GLU A 68 22.23 -4.64 -8.72
C GLU A 68 22.56 -4.12 -7.31
N PRO A 69 23.69 -4.58 -6.73
CA PRO A 69 24.11 -4.15 -5.40
C PRO A 69 24.27 -2.64 -5.31
N LEU A 70 23.74 -2.06 -4.24
CA LEU A 70 23.84 -0.63 -3.97
C LEU A 70 25.32 -0.22 -3.87
N GLN A 71 25.76 0.61 -4.81
CA GLN A 71 27.07 1.24 -4.80
C GLN A 71 26.97 2.54 -4.01
N PHE A 72 27.66 2.60 -2.87
CA PHE A 72 27.72 3.82 -2.07
C PHE A 72 28.97 4.62 -2.47
N THR A 73 28.76 5.82 -3.04
CA THR A 73 29.85 6.72 -3.44
C THR A 73 30.66 7.23 -2.25
N TYR A 74 30.05 7.29 -1.07
CA TYR A 74 30.66 7.80 0.15
C TYR A 74 30.46 6.82 1.31
N GLY A 75 31.54 6.52 2.03
CA GLY A 75 31.49 5.83 3.30
C GLY A 75 30.96 6.73 4.43
N ALA A 76 30.53 6.11 5.53
CA ALA A 76 29.93 6.81 6.66
C ALA A 76 30.83 7.90 7.31
N LYS A 77 32.15 7.84 7.12
CA LYS A 77 33.08 8.89 7.56
C LYS A 77 32.99 10.13 6.66
N GLN A 78 33.02 9.93 5.35
CA GLN A 78 32.97 11.01 4.36
C GLN A 78 31.65 11.77 4.42
N LEU A 79 30.52 11.09 4.67
CA LEU A 79 29.22 11.72 4.88
C LEU A 79 29.15 12.57 6.15
N ARG A 80 29.80 12.13 7.24
CA ARG A 80 29.87 12.90 8.49
C ARG A 80 30.72 14.16 8.32
N ASP A 81 31.85 14.05 7.64
CA ASP A 81 32.74 15.18 7.37
C ASP A 81 32.08 16.22 6.45
N LEU A 82 31.22 15.79 5.52
CA LEU A 82 30.39 16.68 4.67
C LEU A 82 29.31 17.42 5.47
N ASN A 83 28.64 16.74 6.41
CA ASN A 83 27.53 17.32 7.18
C ASN A 83 27.98 18.22 8.35
N GLN A 84 29.27 18.29 8.65
CA GLN A 84 29.86 19.15 9.68
C GLN A 84 30.42 20.47 9.13
N LYS A 85 30.13 20.79 7.86
CA LYS A 85 30.34 22.11 7.26
C LYS A 85 29.04 22.91 7.27
#